data_AF-A0A7U6KRE9-F1
#
_entry.id   AF-A0A7U6KRE9-F1
#
_cell.length_a   1.000
_cell.length_b   1.000
_cell.length_c   1.000
_cell.angle_alpha   90.00
_cell.angle_beta   90.00
_cell.angle_gamma   90.00
#
_symmetry.space_group_name_H-M   'P 1'
#
loop_
_entity.id
_entity.type
_entity.pdbx_description
1 polymer ?
#
loop_
_entity_poly.entity_id
_entity_poly.type
_entity_poly.pdbx_seq_one_letter_code
_entity_poly.pdbx_strand_id
1 'polypeptide(L)'
;MKADTEKAPAAVKDYMEGIKQAKFTYDNKVYPGSPWWIAHHVEKTAAKKPDARVRAEAFEAKATEYDALNYQLYKLPIGIQHRDAFEGITAVIPPKEKRGLIFLDPPFEQEHKDFTRLIDLLVSAYKKWPQGTYALWFPIKNIEAVELFYKKLKRTEMRRQLVCELNIYP
;
A
#
# COMPACT_ATOMS: atom_id res chain seq x y z
N MET A 1 -12.88 21.99 13.31
CA MET A 1 -11.82 22.87 12.78
C MET A 1 -11.68 22.56 11.28
N LYS A 2 -11.87 23.53 10.38
CA LYS A 2 -11.53 23.32 8.96
C LYS A 2 -10.03 23.47 8.83
N ALA A 3 -9.32 22.44 8.37
CA ALA A 3 -7.89 22.53 8.11
C ALA A 3 -7.65 23.53 6.96
N ASP A 4 -6.77 24.50 7.17
CA ASP A 4 -6.30 25.39 6.08
C ASP A 4 -5.38 24.58 5.16
N THR A 5 -5.82 24.37 3.92
CA THR A 5 -5.07 23.62 2.90
C THR A 5 -4.36 24.53 1.89
N GLU A 6 -4.51 25.86 1.98
CA GLU A 6 -3.94 26.77 0.98
C GLU A 6 -2.41 26.71 0.95
N LYS A 7 -1.79 26.56 2.12
CA LYS A 7 -0.34 26.44 2.29
C LYS A 7 0.16 24.99 2.38
N ALA A 8 -0.72 24.01 2.18
CA ALA A 8 -0.33 22.61 2.28
C ALA A 8 0.70 22.24 1.18
N PRO A 9 1.62 21.30 1.46
CA PRO A 9 2.53 20.76 0.45
C PRO A 9 1.77 20.18 -0.75
N ALA A 10 2.40 20.19 -1.93
CA ALA A 10 1.77 19.72 -3.17
C ALA A 10 1.16 18.31 -3.04
N ALA A 11 1.88 17.36 -2.44
CA ALA A 11 1.40 16.00 -2.22
C ALA A 11 0.12 15.94 -1.35
N VAL A 12 0.00 16.83 -0.36
CA VAL A 12 -1.20 16.92 0.48
C VAL A 12 -2.37 17.52 -0.31
N LYS A 13 -2.11 18.50 -1.17
CA LYS A 13 -3.14 19.07 -2.06
C LYS A 13 -3.68 18.03 -3.05
N ASP A 14 -2.79 17.26 -3.68
CA ASP A 14 -3.16 16.17 -4.58
C ASP A 14 -4.01 15.11 -3.87
N TYR A 15 -3.62 14.77 -2.63
CA TYR A 15 -4.39 13.87 -1.78
C TYR A 15 -5.78 14.41 -1.44
N MET A 16 -5.88 15.68 -1.04
CA MET A 16 -7.17 16.30 -0.73
C MET A 16 -8.08 16.38 -1.98
N GLU A 17 -7.52 16.59 -3.16
CA GLU A 17 -8.28 16.62 -4.41
C GLU A 17 -8.81 15.24 -4.79
N GLY A 18 -8.03 14.17 -4.61
CA GLY A 18 -8.53 12.82 -4.85
C GLY A 18 -9.64 12.41 -3.88
N ILE A 19 -9.62 12.86 -2.62
CA ILE A 19 -10.75 12.68 -1.69
C ILE A 19 -12.00 13.39 -2.21
N LYS A 20 -11.88 14.65 -2.67
CA LYS A 20 -13.02 15.38 -3.26
C LYS A 20 -13.57 14.67 -4.49
N GLN A 21 -12.70 14.16 -5.35
CA GLN A 21 -13.07 13.38 -6.53
C GLN A 21 -13.88 12.15 -6.11
N ALA A 22 -13.38 11.34 -5.17
CA ALA A 22 -14.09 10.17 -4.67
C ALA A 22 -15.47 10.53 -4.10
N LYS A 23 -15.55 11.60 -3.29
CA LYS A 23 -16.81 12.07 -2.71
C LYS A 23 -17.82 12.53 -3.74
N PHE A 24 -17.37 13.19 -4.80
CA PHE A 24 -18.21 13.62 -5.90
C PHE A 24 -18.69 12.44 -6.76
N THR A 25 -17.81 11.45 -7.01
CA THR A 25 -18.10 10.32 -7.88
C THR A 25 -19.00 9.26 -7.22
N TYR A 26 -18.84 9.00 -5.92
CA TYR A 26 -19.53 7.88 -5.26
C TYR A 26 -20.55 8.33 -4.21
N ASP A 27 -20.11 8.96 -3.11
CA ASP A 27 -20.97 9.52 -2.07
C ASP A 27 -20.14 10.46 -1.16
N ASN A 28 -20.75 11.52 -0.59
CA ASN A 28 -20.02 12.52 0.19
C ASN A 28 -19.42 11.98 1.51
N LYS A 29 -19.82 10.78 1.95
CA LYS A 29 -19.31 10.11 3.16
C LYS A 29 -18.20 9.10 2.86
N VAL A 30 -17.83 8.88 1.60
CA VAL A 30 -16.75 7.95 1.28
C VAL A 30 -15.38 8.48 1.68
N TYR A 31 -14.51 7.55 2.02
CA TYR A 31 -13.08 7.76 2.12
C TYR A 31 -12.37 6.65 1.34
N PRO A 32 -11.63 6.98 0.26
CA PRO A 32 -11.07 5.97 -0.62
C PRO A 32 -9.89 5.25 0.05
N GLY A 33 -9.95 3.92 0.08
CA GLY A 33 -8.82 3.06 0.49
C GLY A 33 -7.70 3.01 -0.55
N SER A 34 -6.53 2.47 -0.17
CA SER A 34 -5.35 2.39 -1.04
C SER A 34 -5.60 1.73 -2.41
N PRO A 35 -6.44 0.68 -2.57
CA PRO A 35 -6.68 0.09 -3.88
C PRO A 35 -7.34 1.06 -4.87
N TRP A 36 -8.23 1.94 -4.39
CA TRP A 36 -8.86 2.97 -5.20
C TRP A 36 -7.84 3.98 -5.74
N TRP A 37 -6.92 4.44 -4.87
CA TRP A 37 -5.84 5.36 -5.26
C TRP A 37 -4.93 4.76 -6.33
N ILE A 38 -4.56 3.49 -6.16
CA ILE A 38 -3.72 2.78 -7.11
C ILE A 38 -4.46 2.65 -8.46
N ALA A 39 -5.71 2.24 -8.45
CA ALA A 39 -6.48 2.04 -9.68
C ALA A 39 -6.71 3.36 -10.45
N HIS A 40 -7.00 4.46 -9.76
CA HIS A 40 -7.11 5.77 -10.40
C HIS A 40 -5.76 6.32 -10.88
N HIS A 41 -4.65 5.99 -10.23
CA HIS A 41 -3.33 6.31 -10.76
C HIS A 41 -3.07 5.59 -12.09
N VAL A 42 -3.44 4.31 -12.20
CA VAL A 42 -3.34 3.53 -13.44
C VAL A 42 -4.22 4.15 -14.52
N GLU A 43 -5.48 4.44 -14.23
CA GLU A 43 -6.41 5.08 -15.16
C GLU A 43 -5.90 6.42 -15.68
N LYS A 44 -5.49 7.33 -14.78
CA LYS A 44 -4.93 8.64 -15.15
C LYS A 44 -3.64 8.50 -15.96
N THR A 45 -2.83 7.48 -15.67
CA THR A 45 -1.60 7.21 -16.42
C THR A 45 -1.90 6.71 -17.82
N ALA A 46 -2.83 5.77 -17.97
CA ALA A 46 -3.27 5.27 -19.27
C ALA A 46 -3.84 6.39 -20.16
N ALA A 47 -4.63 7.31 -19.57
CA ALA A 47 -5.16 8.46 -20.30
C ALA A 47 -4.06 9.44 -20.78
N LYS A 48 -3.02 9.66 -19.98
CA LYS A 48 -1.91 10.58 -20.32
C LYS A 48 -0.81 9.94 -21.16
N LYS A 49 -0.62 8.62 -21.02
CA LYS A 49 0.45 7.83 -21.63
C LYS A 49 -0.10 6.45 -22.00
N PRO A 50 -0.83 6.33 -23.13
CA PRO A 50 -1.47 5.07 -23.51
C PRO A 50 -0.50 3.89 -23.66
N ASP A 51 0.75 4.16 -24.02
CA ASP A 51 1.80 3.13 -24.15
C ASP A 51 2.41 2.69 -22.80
N ALA A 52 2.14 3.44 -21.71
CA ALA A 52 2.60 3.08 -20.38
C ALA A 52 1.74 1.94 -19.83
N ARG A 53 2.22 0.70 -19.99
CA ARG A 53 1.60 -0.48 -19.40
C ARG A 53 1.84 -0.49 -17.88
N VAL A 54 0.86 -0.02 -17.12
CA VAL A 54 0.84 -0.10 -15.66
C VAL A 54 -0.22 -1.11 -15.23
N ARG A 55 0.20 -2.11 -14.47
CA ARG A 55 -0.68 -3.14 -13.88
C ARG A 55 -0.84 -2.87 -12.39
N ALA A 56 -2.06 -3.06 -11.88
CA ALA A 56 -2.36 -3.00 -10.45
C ALA A 56 -3.06 -4.28 -10.00
N GLU A 57 -2.69 -4.74 -8.80
CA GLU A 57 -3.33 -5.86 -8.11
C GLU A 57 -3.51 -5.54 -6.63
N ALA A 58 -4.61 -5.99 -6.06
CA ALA A 58 -4.86 -6.03 -4.63
C ALA A 58 -5.15 -7.45 -4.18
N PHE A 59 -4.71 -7.79 -2.97
CA PHE A 59 -4.92 -9.08 -2.32
C PHE A 59 -5.76 -8.85 -1.07
N GLU A 60 -6.84 -9.60 -0.94
CA GLU A 60 -7.70 -9.59 0.24
C GLU A 60 -8.02 -11.05 0.61
N ALA A 61 -7.76 -11.42 1.87
CA ALA A 61 -7.91 -12.78 2.35
C ALA A 61 -9.30 -13.05 2.92
N LYS A 62 -9.98 -12.02 3.45
CA LYS A 62 -11.31 -12.14 4.05
C LYS A 62 -12.38 -12.04 2.97
N ALA A 63 -13.10 -13.15 2.76
CA ALA A 63 -14.10 -13.28 1.70
C ALA A 63 -15.09 -12.10 1.61
N THR A 64 -15.64 -11.64 2.74
CA THR A 64 -16.61 -10.53 2.74
C THR A 64 -16.00 -9.20 2.29
N GLU A 65 -14.73 -8.96 2.65
CA GLU A 65 -14.01 -7.74 2.24
C GLU A 65 -13.59 -7.85 0.77
N TYR A 66 -13.20 -9.04 0.31
CA TYR A 66 -12.92 -9.31 -1.09
C TYR A 66 -14.15 -9.02 -1.96
N ASP A 67 -15.32 -9.54 -1.59
CA ASP A 67 -16.56 -9.33 -2.34
C ASP A 67 -16.92 -7.84 -2.41
N ALA A 68 -16.81 -7.13 -1.28
CA ALA A 68 -17.05 -5.69 -1.22
C ALA A 68 -16.05 -4.92 -2.09
N LEU A 69 -14.75 -5.22 -1.98
CA LEU A 69 -13.68 -4.57 -2.74
C LEU A 69 -13.84 -4.81 -4.24
N ASN A 70 -14.12 -6.04 -4.64
CA ASN A 70 -14.35 -6.41 -6.03
C ASN A 70 -15.59 -5.71 -6.59
N TYR A 71 -16.69 -5.67 -5.83
CA TYR A 71 -17.90 -4.93 -6.22
C TYR A 71 -17.67 -3.42 -6.33
N GLN A 72 -16.85 -2.82 -5.46
CA GLN A 72 -16.60 -1.38 -5.48
C GLN A 72 -15.66 -0.96 -6.61
N LEU A 73 -14.71 -1.82 -7.00
CA LEU A 73 -13.63 -1.47 -7.91
C LEU A 73 -13.71 -2.14 -9.29
N TYR A 74 -14.75 -2.93 -9.59
CA TYR A 74 -14.87 -3.71 -10.85
C TYR A 74 -14.75 -2.89 -12.14
N LYS A 75 -15.01 -1.57 -12.09
CA LYS A 75 -14.87 -0.65 -13.25
C LYS A 75 -13.50 -0.01 -13.37
N LEU A 76 -12.67 -0.11 -12.34
CA LEU A 76 -11.35 0.50 -12.31
C LEU A 76 -10.29 -0.52 -12.78
N PRO A 77 -9.15 -0.06 -13.32
CA PRO A 77 -8.13 -0.95 -13.90
C PRO A 77 -7.23 -1.59 -12.81
N ILE A 78 -7.83 -2.43 -11.97
CA ILE A 78 -7.16 -3.17 -10.89
C ILE A 78 -7.70 -4.60 -10.79
N GLY A 79 -6.80 -5.58 -10.68
CA GLY A 79 -7.17 -6.97 -10.39
C GLY A 79 -7.31 -7.19 -8.88
N ILE A 80 -8.42 -7.79 -8.45
CA ILE A 80 -8.63 -8.15 -7.03
C ILE A 80 -8.45 -9.66 -6.88
N GLN A 81 -7.61 -10.08 -5.93
CA GLN A 81 -7.30 -11.48 -5.65
C GLN A 81 -7.85 -11.87 -4.28
N HIS A 82 -8.73 -12.87 -4.23
CA HIS A 82 -9.16 -13.49 -2.97
C HIS A 82 -8.06 -14.45 -2.48
N ARG A 83 -7.06 -13.93 -1.78
CA ARG A 83 -5.87 -14.69 -1.35
C ARG A 83 -5.11 -13.93 -0.25
N ASP A 84 -4.43 -14.67 0.63
CA ASP A 84 -3.43 -14.09 1.54
C ASP A 84 -2.29 -13.44 0.73
N ALA A 85 -2.06 -12.15 0.96
CA ALA A 85 -0.98 -11.39 0.33
C ALA A 85 0.41 -11.98 0.61
N PHE A 86 0.64 -12.54 1.81
CA PHE A 86 1.91 -13.16 2.19
C PHE A 86 2.25 -14.37 1.31
N GLU A 87 1.23 -15.06 0.80
CA GLU A 87 1.38 -16.17 -0.15
C GLU A 87 1.40 -15.66 -1.60
N GLY A 88 0.58 -14.65 -1.91
CA GLY A 88 0.36 -14.14 -3.26
C GLY A 88 1.51 -13.29 -3.82
N ILE A 89 2.15 -12.47 -2.99
CA ILE A 89 3.11 -11.44 -3.46
C ILE A 89 4.31 -12.06 -4.18
N THR A 90 4.87 -13.14 -3.64
CA THR A 90 6.05 -13.77 -4.26
C THR A 90 5.71 -14.38 -5.63
N ALA A 91 4.46 -14.69 -5.92
CA ALA A 91 4.02 -15.21 -7.21
C ALA A 91 3.91 -14.13 -8.30
N VAL A 92 3.69 -12.87 -7.92
CA VAL A 92 3.49 -11.75 -8.87
C VAL A 92 4.74 -10.91 -9.11
N ILE A 93 5.84 -11.21 -8.41
CA ILE A 93 7.15 -10.58 -8.63
C ILE A 93 8.20 -11.55 -9.21
N PRO A 94 9.22 -11.05 -9.94
CA PRO A 94 9.30 -9.69 -10.45
C PRO A 94 8.24 -9.45 -11.55
N PRO A 95 7.64 -8.25 -11.63
CA PRO A 95 6.72 -7.92 -12.71
C PRO A 95 7.47 -7.88 -14.06
N LYS A 96 6.74 -8.05 -15.17
CA LYS A 96 7.33 -8.02 -16.53
C LYS A 96 8.06 -6.70 -16.81
N GLU A 97 7.54 -5.63 -16.27
CA GLU A 97 8.04 -4.26 -16.36
C GLU A 97 9.33 -4.05 -15.55
N LYS A 98 9.69 -4.98 -14.67
CA LYS A 98 10.82 -4.94 -13.72
C LYS A 98 10.86 -3.69 -12.82
N ARG A 99 9.76 -2.93 -12.79
CA ARG A 99 9.56 -1.69 -12.04
C ARG A 99 8.18 -1.73 -11.38
N GLY A 100 8.09 -1.26 -10.15
CA GLY A 100 6.82 -1.17 -9.45
C GLY A 100 7.01 -1.01 -7.95
N LEU A 101 5.88 -1.01 -7.26
CA LEU A 101 5.74 -0.83 -5.83
C LEU A 101 4.95 -2.00 -5.26
N ILE A 102 5.42 -2.57 -4.14
CA ILE A 102 4.58 -3.38 -3.26
C ILE A 102 4.23 -2.52 -2.06
N PHE A 103 2.92 -2.34 -1.81
CA PHE A 103 2.41 -1.68 -0.61
C PHE A 103 1.86 -2.74 0.35
N LEU A 104 2.39 -2.76 1.58
CA LEU A 104 2.05 -3.72 2.63
C LEU A 104 1.39 -2.99 3.80
N ASP A 105 0.14 -3.33 4.08
CA ASP A 105 -0.67 -2.72 5.13
C ASP A 105 -1.45 -3.81 5.90
N PRO A 106 -0.76 -4.64 6.71
CA PRO A 106 -1.43 -5.68 7.48
C PRO A 106 -2.19 -5.09 8.68
N PRO A 107 -3.16 -5.82 9.28
CA PRO A 107 -3.99 -5.29 10.36
C PRO A 107 -3.29 -5.16 11.73
N PHE A 108 -2.16 -5.84 11.95
CA PHE A 108 -1.40 -5.87 13.21
C PHE A 108 -2.24 -6.27 14.45
N GLU A 109 -3.01 -7.35 14.35
CA GLU A 109 -3.76 -7.93 15.48
C GLU A 109 -2.85 -8.70 16.45
N GLN A 110 -1.74 -9.27 15.96
CA GLN A 110 -0.74 -10.01 16.73
C GLN A 110 0.66 -9.44 16.47
N GLU A 111 0.90 -8.22 16.95
CA GLU A 111 2.06 -7.36 16.60
C GLU A 111 3.39 -8.11 16.45
N HIS A 112 3.83 -8.87 17.45
CA HIS A 112 5.12 -9.60 17.38
C HIS A 112 5.18 -10.62 16.24
N LYS A 113 4.08 -11.32 15.99
CA LYS A 113 3.99 -12.30 14.89
C LYS A 113 3.86 -11.59 13.55
N ASP A 114 3.08 -10.53 13.49
CA ASP A 114 2.84 -9.76 12.27
C ASP A 114 4.13 -9.08 11.79
N PHE A 115 4.90 -8.45 12.68
CA PHE A 115 6.22 -7.91 12.33
C PHE A 115 7.20 -8.98 11.85
N THR A 116 7.19 -10.16 12.47
CA THR A 116 8.09 -11.25 12.06
C THR A 116 7.71 -11.78 10.68
N ARG A 117 6.42 -12.09 10.44
CA ARG A 117 5.91 -12.49 9.11
C ARG A 117 6.23 -11.44 8.05
N LEU A 118 6.11 -10.15 8.39
CA LEU A 118 6.39 -9.05 7.47
C LEU A 118 7.85 -8.99 7.05
N ILE A 119 8.78 -9.19 7.99
CA ILE A 119 10.21 -9.28 7.70
C ILE A 119 10.51 -10.48 6.80
N ASP A 120 9.94 -11.65 7.10
CA ASP A 120 10.19 -12.88 6.33
C ASP A 120 9.71 -12.74 4.89
N LEU A 121 8.53 -12.13 4.70
CA LEU A 121 8.00 -11.77 3.39
C LEU A 121 8.93 -10.80 2.65
N LEU A 122 9.36 -9.72 3.32
CA LEU A 122 10.26 -8.72 2.72
C LEU A 122 11.58 -9.33 2.29
N VAL A 123 12.22 -10.15 3.12
CA VAL A 123 13.49 -10.82 2.80
C VAL A 123 13.31 -11.71 1.57
N SER A 124 12.25 -12.51 1.55
CA SER A 124 11.94 -13.41 0.44
C SER A 124 11.65 -12.65 -0.86
N ALA A 125 10.86 -11.58 -0.76
CA ALA A 125 10.49 -10.74 -1.88
C ALA A 125 11.69 -9.95 -2.43
N TYR A 126 12.52 -9.38 -1.56
CA TYR A 126 13.72 -8.63 -1.93
C TYR A 126 14.76 -9.51 -2.60
N LYS A 127 14.97 -10.74 -2.10
CA LYS A 127 15.85 -11.73 -2.75
C LYS A 127 15.41 -12.03 -4.18
N LYS A 128 14.10 -12.06 -4.43
CA LYS A 128 13.52 -12.32 -5.76
C LYS A 128 13.50 -11.08 -6.66
N TRP A 129 13.31 -9.89 -6.09
CA TRP A 129 13.18 -8.63 -6.82
C TRP A 129 13.83 -7.43 -6.10
N PRO A 130 15.17 -7.36 -6.05
CA PRO A 130 15.90 -6.39 -5.22
C PRO A 130 15.76 -4.92 -5.67
N GLN A 131 15.31 -4.69 -6.90
CA GLN A 131 15.06 -3.36 -7.45
C GLN A 131 13.62 -2.85 -7.23
N GLY A 132 12.74 -3.66 -6.63
CA GLY A 132 11.38 -3.25 -6.29
C GLY A 132 11.37 -2.18 -5.20
N THR A 133 10.38 -1.29 -5.23
CA THR A 133 10.09 -0.43 -4.09
C THR A 133 9.12 -1.15 -3.17
N TYR A 134 9.42 -1.18 -1.88
CA TYR A 134 8.58 -1.77 -0.84
C TYR A 134 8.17 -0.67 0.13
N ALA A 135 6.87 -0.39 0.23
CA ALA A 135 6.32 0.57 1.18
C ALA A 135 5.48 -0.19 2.21
N LEU A 136 5.76 0.05 3.48
CA LEU A 136 5.17 -0.67 4.59
C LEU A 136 4.50 0.31 5.53
N TRP A 137 3.25 0.03 5.88
CA TRP A 137 2.58 0.67 6.99
C TRP A 137 2.75 -0.18 8.25
N PHE A 138 2.96 0.46 9.39
CA PHE A 138 2.95 -0.19 10.70
C PHE A 138 2.53 0.78 11.80
N PRO A 139 1.85 0.29 12.87
CA PRO A 139 1.46 1.12 14.00
C PRO A 139 2.55 1.16 15.08
N ILE A 140 2.61 2.27 15.83
CA ILE A 140 3.46 2.43 17.02
C ILE A 140 2.59 2.25 18.26
N LYS A 141 2.26 0.99 18.58
CA LYS A 141 1.47 0.60 19.76
C LYS A 141 2.34 0.10 20.91
N ASN A 142 3.41 -0.64 20.56
CA ASN A 142 4.41 -1.15 21.48
C ASN A 142 5.81 -0.76 20.97
N ILE A 143 6.49 0.12 21.70
CA ILE A 143 7.82 0.65 21.34
C ILE A 143 8.85 -0.48 21.26
N GLU A 144 8.83 -1.45 22.17
CA GLU A 144 9.78 -2.57 22.19
C GLU A 144 9.63 -3.46 20.94
N ALA A 145 8.39 -3.70 20.51
CA ALA A 145 8.10 -4.46 19.30
C ALA A 145 8.62 -3.74 18.04
N VAL A 146 8.42 -2.42 17.96
CA VAL A 146 8.92 -1.57 16.86
C VAL A 146 10.45 -1.50 16.86
N GLU A 147 11.09 -1.35 18.02
CA GLU A 147 12.55 -1.38 18.11
C GLU A 147 13.14 -2.71 17.65
N LEU A 148 12.51 -3.83 18.04
CA LEU A 148 12.92 -5.15 17.59
C LEU A 148 12.74 -5.30 16.08
N PHE A 149 11.64 -4.78 15.52
CA PHE A 149 11.40 -4.74 14.08
C PHE A 149 12.52 -3.97 13.35
N TYR A 150 12.92 -2.79 13.83
CA TYR A 150 14.06 -2.04 13.28
C TYR A 150 15.39 -2.78 13.39
N LYS A 151 15.68 -3.39 14.54
CA LYS A 151 16.89 -4.19 14.75
C LYS A 151 16.95 -5.37 13.76
N LYS A 152 15.82 -6.04 13.52
CA LYS A 152 15.73 -7.14 12.56
C LYS A 152 15.90 -6.64 11.12
N LEU A 153 15.23 -5.56 10.71
CA LEU A 153 15.35 -4.99 9.37
C LEU A 153 16.79 -4.56 9.04
N LYS A 154 17.51 -3.94 9.99
CA LYS A 154 18.92 -3.55 9.84
C LYS A 154 19.88 -4.73 9.64
N ARG A 155 19.50 -5.93 10.09
CA ARG A 155 20.30 -7.16 9.94
C ARG A 155 20.07 -7.86 8.60
N THR A 156 19.08 -7.42 7.82
CA THR A 156 18.84 -7.95 6.47
C THR A 156 19.82 -7.35 5.47
N GLU A 157 19.92 -7.95 4.28
CA GLU A 157 20.74 -7.42 3.19
C GLU A 157 20.10 -6.23 2.45
N MET A 158 18.86 -5.85 2.83
CA MET A 158 18.12 -4.77 2.19
C MET A 158 18.79 -3.42 2.44
N ARG A 159 19.14 -2.73 1.35
CA ARG A 159 19.76 -1.39 1.41
C ARG A 159 18.74 -0.30 1.12
N ARG A 160 19.09 0.95 1.44
CA ARG A 160 18.27 2.16 1.15
C ARG A 160 16.89 2.10 1.81
N GLN A 161 16.89 1.87 3.12
CA GLN A 161 15.69 1.87 3.95
C GLN A 161 15.39 3.30 4.42
N LEU A 162 14.15 3.75 4.26
CA LEU A 162 13.65 5.02 4.79
C LEU A 162 12.53 4.72 5.79
N VAL A 163 12.58 5.36 6.96
CA VAL A 163 11.54 5.28 7.99
C VAL A 163 10.90 6.66 8.13
N CYS A 164 9.58 6.70 8.04
CA CYS A 164 8.77 7.89 8.26
C CYS A 164 7.73 7.58 9.34
N GLU A 165 7.78 8.29 10.45
CA GLU A 165 6.87 8.11 11.58
C GLU A 165 6.06 9.38 11.82
N LEU A 166 4.82 9.23 12.27
CA LEU A 166 3.98 10.32 12.75
C LEU A 166 3.42 9.95 14.12
N ASN A 167 3.98 10.57 15.17
CA ASN A 167 3.55 10.37 16.55
C ASN A 167 2.63 11.53 16.95
N ILE A 168 1.35 11.21 17.24
CA ILE A 168 0.36 12.21 17.67
C ILE A 168 0.62 12.63 19.12
N TYR A 169 1.09 11.68 19.92
CA TYR A 169 1.48 11.88 21.32
C TYR A 169 2.91 11.35 21.51
N PRO A 170 3.70 11.95 22.41
CA PRO A 170 5.04 11.48 22.74
C PRO A 170 5.02 10.10 23.43
#